data_AF-A0A6L8NEU0-F1
#
_entry.id   AF-A0A6L8NEU0-F1
#
_cell.length_a   1.000
_cell.length_b   1.000
_cell.length_c   1.000
_cell.angle_alpha   90.00
_cell.angle_beta   90.00
_cell.angle_gamma   90.00
#
_symmetry.space_group_name_H-M   'P 1'
#
loop_
_entity.id
_entity.type
_entity.pdbx_description
1 polymer ?
#
loop_
_entity_poly.entity_id
_entity_poly.type
_entity_poly.pdbx_seq_one_letter_code
_entity_poly.pdbx_strand_id
1 'polypeptide(L)'
;MSLRHEASGTDTAIYRKPLSSEVIADATDSLAHQVLRECGFTENSVPPLHVWHELPEGLSVEEEKRRATRAAVLLWAAGFGAELDPALFSEEAYRAVLTEVRTSRADRSAAATATSPAATTRAPAVPEQTVPAASRPSATAPPSSASRRH
;
A
#
# COMPACT_ATOMS: atom_id res chain seq x y z
N MET A 1 38.74 1.65 3.32
CA MET A 1 38.34 2.86 2.55
C MET A 1 37.19 2.46 1.63
N SER A 2 35.99 2.34 2.19
CA SER A 2 34.75 2.11 1.43
C SER A 2 34.04 3.46 1.34
N LEU A 3 34.33 4.19 0.27
CA LEU A 3 33.73 5.49 -0.01
C LEU A 3 32.32 5.28 -0.57
N ARG A 4 31.35 6.01 0.02
CA ARG A 4 29.95 6.25 -0.41
C ARG A 4 28.85 5.46 0.32
N HIS A 5 28.70 5.65 1.63
CA HIS A 5 27.45 5.28 2.33
C HIS A 5 27.09 6.24 3.48
N GLU A 6 27.57 7.49 3.49
CA GLU A 6 27.33 8.42 4.62
C GLU A 6 26.39 9.60 4.33
N ALA A 7 25.64 9.62 3.22
CA ALA A 7 24.81 10.79 2.90
C ALA A 7 23.43 10.54 2.29
N SER A 8 23.06 9.31 1.94
CA SER A 8 21.72 9.02 1.43
C SER A 8 20.95 8.30 2.51
N GLY A 9 19.94 8.94 3.12
CA GLY A 9 19.01 8.31 4.07
C GLY A 9 18.07 7.31 3.38
N THR A 10 18.63 6.45 2.54
CA THR A 10 17.95 5.49 1.69
C THR A 10 18.31 4.09 2.19
N ASP A 11 17.31 3.33 2.62
CA ASP A 11 17.49 2.01 3.21
C ASP A 11 17.88 0.93 2.18
N THR A 12 17.64 1.19 0.89
CA THR A 12 17.88 0.25 -0.22
C THR A 12 18.29 0.94 -1.52
N ALA A 13 19.26 0.40 -2.24
CA ALA A 13 19.69 0.90 -3.55
C ALA A 13 19.70 -0.21 -4.60
N ILE A 14 19.05 0.01 -5.74
CA ILE A 14 18.97 -0.92 -6.86
C ILE A 14 19.64 -0.30 -8.08
N TYR A 15 20.74 -0.88 -8.54
CA TYR A 15 21.57 -0.34 -9.62
C TYR A 15 22.10 -1.42 -10.55
N ARG A 16 22.44 -1.04 -11.78
CA ARG A 16 23.15 -1.92 -12.71
C ARG A 16 24.65 -1.77 -12.50
N LYS A 17 25.35 -2.89 -12.39
CA LYS A 17 26.81 -2.88 -12.25
C LYS A 17 27.44 -2.49 -13.59
N PRO A 18 28.38 -1.54 -13.63
CA PRO A 18 28.86 -0.96 -14.89
C PRO A 18 29.73 -1.91 -15.72
N LEU A 19 30.31 -2.94 -15.10
CA LEU A 19 31.24 -3.89 -15.74
C LEU A 19 30.65 -5.29 -15.96
N SER A 20 29.52 -5.58 -15.34
CA SER A 20 28.76 -6.82 -15.55
C SER A 20 27.31 -6.39 -15.59
N SER A 21 26.58 -6.62 -16.67
CA SER A 21 25.21 -6.12 -16.88
C SER A 21 24.19 -6.58 -15.82
N GLU A 22 24.64 -7.31 -14.81
CA GLU A 22 23.98 -7.67 -13.55
C GLU A 22 23.33 -6.46 -12.87
N VAL A 23 22.11 -6.69 -12.39
CA VAL A 23 21.38 -5.77 -11.53
C VAL A 23 21.59 -6.19 -10.08
N ILE A 24 22.14 -5.28 -9.28
CA ILE A 24 22.42 -5.46 -7.86
C ILE A 24 21.45 -4.61 -7.04
N ALA A 25 21.02 -5.15 -5.91
CA ALA A 25 20.20 -4.50 -4.91
C ALA A 25 20.86 -4.66 -3.54
N ASP A 26 21.28 -3.54 -2.96
CA ASP A 26 21.82 -3.46 -1.61
C ASP A 26 20.73 -2.96 -0.68
N ALA A 27 20.52 -3.64 0.45
CA ALA A 27 19.60 -3.22 1.49
C ALA A 27 20.27 -3.31 2.86
N THR A 28 19.83 -2.46 3.78
CA THR A 28 20.34 -2.45 5.17
C THR A 28 19.38 -3.18 6.12
N ASP A 29 18.08 -3.21 5.80
CA ASP A 29 17.05 -3.83 6.64
C ASP A 29 16.75 -5.28 6.21
N SER A 30 16.61 -6.17 7.19
CA SER A 30 16.09 -7.53 7.05
C SER A 30 14.76 -7.63 6.30
N LEU A 31 13.83 -6.70 6.51
CA LEU A 31 12.53 -6.66 5.83
C LEU A 31 12.69 -6.27 4.36
N ALA A 32 13.59 -5.34 4.06
CA ALA A 32 13.91 -4.98 2.69
C ALA A 32 14.54 -6.17 1.93
N HIS A 33 15.43 -6.92 2.58
CA HIS A 33 15.96 -8.18 2.01
C HIS A 33 14.85 -9.20 1.72
N GLN A 34 13.83 -9.30 2.57
CA GLN A 34 12.69 -10.19 2.29
C GLN A 34 11.93 -9.75 1.02
N VAL A 35 11.63 -8.46 0.88
CA VAL A 35 10.94 -7.93 -0.32
C VAL A 35 11.75 -8.20 -1.59
N LEU A 36 13.06 -8.05 -1.54
CA LEU A 36 13.95 -8.34 -2.67
C LEU A 36 13.88 -9.82 -3.08
N ARG A 37 13.90 -10.75 -2.12
CA ARG A 37 13.77 -12.18 -2.40
C ARG A 37 12.41 -12.54 -3.00
N GLU A 38 11.34 -11.92 -2.51
CA GLU A 38 9.99 -12.11 -3.08
C GLU A 38 9.88 -11.61 -4.53
N CYS A 39 10.69 -10.61 -4.89
CA CYS A 39 10.79 -10.10 -6.27
C CYS A 39 11.66 -10.98 -7.19
N GLY A 40 12.25 -12.06 -6.65
CA GLY A 40 13.07 -13.00 -7.41
C GLY A 40 14.53 -12.56 -7.54
N PHE A 41 15.03 -11.77 -6.59
CA PHE A 41 16.47 -11.56 -6.43
C PHE A 41 17.09 -12.72 -5.66
N THR A 42 18.31 -13.09 -6.04
CA THR A 42 19.14 -14.08 -5.38
C THR A 42 20.01 -13.39 -4.34
N GLU A 43 19.91 -13.84 -3.09
CA GLU A 43 20.73 -13.33 -2.00
C GLU A 43 22.15 -13.89 -2.14
N ASN A 44 23.13 -12.99 -2.20
CA ASN A 44 24.54 -13.30 -2.13
C ASN A 44 25.14 -12.69 -0.87
N SER A 45 26.03 -13.44 -0.23
CA SER A 45 26.75 -12.95 0.93
C SER A 45 28.22 -13.35 0.84
N VAL A 46 29.10 -12.40 1.18
CA VAL A 46 30.51 -12.68 1.43
C VAL A 46 30.75 -12.50 2.92
N PRO A 47 30.93 -13.62 3.66
CA PRO A 47 31.26 -13.57 5.07
C PRO A 47 32.59 -12.82 5.28
N PRO A 48 32.67 -11.89 6.26
CA PRO A 48 31.73 -11.64 7.34
C PRO A 48 30.88 -10.35 7.22
N LEU A 49 30.93 -9.61 6.10
CA LEU A 49 30.56 -8.18 6.13
C LEU A 49 29.55 -7.69 5.10
N HIS A 50 29.22 -8.45 4.04
CA HIS A 50 28.38 -7.89 2.98
C HIS A 50 27.36 -8.90 2.44
N VAL A 51 26.10 -8.49 2.45
CA VAL A 51 24.98 -9.18 1.83
C VAL A 51 24.42 -8.25 0.77
N TRP A 52 24.30 -8.75 -0.45
CA TRP A 52 23.67 -8.06 -1.57
C TRP A 52 22.72 -9.02 -2.27
N HIS A 53 21.81 -8.47 -3.06
CA HIS A 53 20.86 -9.25 -3.83
C HIS A 53 21.09 -8.98 -5.30
N GLU A 54 21.12 -10.02 -6.14
CA GLU A 54 21.29 -9.86 -7.58
C GLU A 54 20.18 -10.55 -8.37
N LEU A 55 19.84 -9.99 -9.52
CA LEU A 55 18.94 -10.68 -10.44
C LEU A 55 19.65 -11.89 -11.06
N PRO A 56 18.93 -13.01 -11.26
CA PRO A 56 19.50 -14.18 -11.90
C PRO A 56 19.94 -13.86 -13.33
N GLU A 57 21.04 -14.47 -13.75
CA GLU A 57 21.57 -14.34 -15.10
C GLU A 57 20.61 -14.93 -16.15
N GLY A 58 20.67 -14.40 -17.38
CA GLY A 58 19.89 -14.90 -18.51
C GLY A 58 18.47 -14.33 -18.63
N LEU A 59 18.11 -13.32 -17.82
CA LEU A 59 16.89 -12.54 -18.02
C LEU A 59 17.03 -11.57 -19.20
N SER A 60 15.92 -11.25 -19.86
CA SER A 60 15.90 -10.15 -20.82
C SER A 60 15.99 -8.81 -20.11
N VAL A 61 16.50 -7.79 -20.80
CA VAL A 61 16.61 -6.44 -20.24
C VAL A 61 15.24 -5.90 -19.81
N GLU A 62 14.14 -6.22 -20.52
CA GLU A 62 12.81 -5.80 -20.05
C GLU A 62 12.38 -6.49 -18.76
N GLU A 63 12.73 -7.76 -18.59
CA GLU A 63 12.41 -8.52 -17.38
C GLU A 63 13.23 -8.04 -16.19
N GLU A 64 14.51 -7.72 -16.40
CA GLU A 64 15.35 -7.07 -15.40
C GLU A 64 14.73 -5.76 -14.92
N LYS A 65 14.32 -4.90 -15.86
CA LYS A 65 13.65 -3.62 -15.54
C LYS A 65 12.35 -3.84 -14.80
N ARG A 66 11.57 -4.83 -15.20
CA ARG A 66 10.29 -5.16 -14.57
C ARG A 66 10.47 -5.58 -13.12
N ARG A 67 11.43 -6.48 -12.85
CA ARG A 67 11.73 -6.95 -11.49
C ARG A 67 12.35 -5.87 -10.62
N ALA A 68 13.30 -5.11 -11.15
CA ALA A 68 13.91 -3.98 -10.45
C ALA A 68 12.87 -2.91 -10.08
N THR A 69 12.01 -2.55 -11.02
CA THR A 69 10.91 -1.59 -10.77
C THR A 69 9.92 -2.14 -9.76
N ARG A 70 9.55 -3.43 -9.85
CA ARG A 70 8.65 -4.07 -8.88
C ARG A 70 9.22 -4.04 -7.47
N ALA A 71 10.49 -4.39 -7.31
CA ALA A 71 11.18 -4.32 -6.03
C ALA A 71 11.14 -2.90 -5.44
N ALA A 72 11.52 -1.89 -6.23
CA ALA A 72 11.50 -0.50 -5.78
C ALA A 72 10.10 -0.06 -5.33
N VAL A 73 9.05 -0.39 -6.09
CA VAL A 73 7.67 -0.02 -5.75
C VAL A 73 7.18 -0.72 -4.48
N LEU A 74 7.52 -2.00 -4.29
CA LEU A 74 7.14 -2.74 -3.09
C LEU A 74 7.87 -2.20 -1.86
N LEU A 75 9.15 -1.82 -1.99
CA LEU A 75 9.90 -1.17 -0.92
C LEU A 75 9.28 0.18 -0.55
N TRP A 76 8.93 1.02 -1.54
CA TRP A 76 8.22 2.28 -1.29
C TRP A 76 6.84 2.06 -0.64
N ALA A 77 6.10 1.03 -1.07
CA ALA A 77 4.80 0.68 -0.49
C ALA A 77 4.92 0.17 0.96
N ALA A 78 6.03 -0.47 1.29
CA ALA A 78 6.38 -0.89 2.65
C ALA A 78 6.92 0.26 3.52
N GLY A 79 7.20 1.43 2.93
CA GLY A 79 7.66 2.63 3.64
C GLY A 79 9.18 2.79 3.71
N PHE A 80 9.95 1.97 2.99
CA PHE A 80 11.41 2.08 2.92
C PHE A 80 11.83 3.13 1.90
N GLY A 81 12.92 3.84 2.20
CA GLY A 81 13.61 4.64 1.20
C GLY A 81 14.32 3.71 0.21
N ALA A 82 13.91 3.72 -1.06
CA ALA A 82 14.59 2.96 -2.11
C ALA A 82 15.02 3.87 -3.27
N GLU A 83 16.29 3.76 -3.67
CA GLU A 83 16.86 4.42 -4.85
C GLU A 83 16.92 3.40 -5.99
N LEU A 84 16.37 3.77 -7.15
CA LEU A 84 16.36 2.94 -8.34
C LEU A 84 17.09 3.68 -9.47
N ASP A 85 18.07 3.00 -10.06
CA ASP A 85 18.75 3.48 -11.26
C ASP A 85 17.72 3.76 -12.37
N PRO A 86 17.66 4.99 -12.93
CA PRO A 86 16.71 5.34 -13.98
C PRO A 86 16.83 4.46 -15.24
N ALA A 87 18.00 3.86 -15.50
CA ALA A 87 18.16 2.92 -16.60
C ALA A 87 17.36 1.62 -16.40
N LEU A 88 17.04 1.28 -15.14
CA LEU A 88 16.29 0.09 -14.73
C LEU A 88 14.78 0.35 -14.57
N PHE A 89 14.34 1.61 -14.65
CA PHE A 89 12.94 1.96 -14.52
C PHE A 89 12.14 1.54 -15.76
N SER A 90 10.99 0.89 -15.52
CA SER A 90 9.97 0.61 -16.53
C SER A 90 8.62 1.18 -16.09
N GLU A 91 8.10 2.14 -16.84
CA GLU A 91 6.83 2.78 -16.52
C GLU A 91 5.65 1.79 -16.55
N GLU A 92 5.67 0.83 -17.48
CA GLU A 92 4.65 -0.20 -17.59
C GLU A 92 4.64 -1.10 -16.34
N ALA A 93 5.83 -1.53 -15.91
CA ALA A 93 5.98 -2.33 -14.70
C ALA A 93 5.54 -1.53 -13.46
N TYR A 94 5.91 -0.25 -13.38
CA TYR A 94 5.53 0.64 -12.29
C TYR A 94 4.00 0.72 -12.13
N ARG A 95 3.27 0.98 -13.23
CA ARG A 95 1.81 1.08 -13.22
C ARG A 95 1.14 -0.25 -12.88
N ALA A 96 1.67 -1.35 -13.39
CA ALA A 96 1.14 -2.70 -13.10
C ALA A 96 1.26 -3.01 -11.60
N VAL A 97 2.43 -2.78 -11.01
CA VAL A 97 2.69 -3.07 -9.59
C VAL A 97 1.89 -2.14 -8.68
N LEU A 98 1.72 -0.86 -9.03
CA LEU A 98 0.83 0.03 -8.28
C LEU A 98 -0.63 -0.45 -8.28
N THR A 99 -1.09 -1.00 -9.40
CA THR A 99 -2.44 -1.57 -9.50
C THR A 99 -2.55 -2.80 -8.59
N GLU A 100 -1.56 -3.69 -8.62
CA GLU A 100 -1.48 -4.87 -7.75
C GLU A 100 -1.50 -4.50 -6.25
N VAL A 101 -0.69 -3.52 -5.84
CA VAL A 101 -0.62 -3.03 -4.45
C VAL A 101 -1.97 -2.44 -4.00
N ARG A 102 -2.63 -1.67 -4.88
CA ARG A 102 -3.96 -1.11 -4.59
C ARG A 102 -5.02 -2.18 -4.43
N THR A 103 -5.07 -3.16 -5.34
CA THR A 103 -6.00 -4.29 -5.27
C THR A 103 -5.76 -5.10 -3.99
N SER A 104 -4.50 -5.43 -3.69
CA SER A 104 -4.14 -6.17 -2.48
C SER A 104 -4.55 -5.45 -1.19
N ARG A 105 -4.46 -4.11 -1.17
CA ARG A 105 -4.94 -3.29 -0.04
C ARG A 105 -6.47 -3.33 0.06
N ALA A 106 -7.18 -3.22 -1.06
CA ALA A 106 -8.63 -3.27 -1.09
C ALA A 106 -9.16 -4.63 -0.58
N ASP A 107 -8.56 -5.73 -1.02
CA ASP A 107 -8.93 -7.08 -0.59
C ASP A 107 -8.69 -7.27 0.92
N ARG A 108 -7.56 -6.79 1.44
CA ARG A 108 -7.26 -6.84 2.89
C ARG A 108 -8.28 -6.03 3.70
N SER A 109 -8.67 -4.86 3.22
CA SER A 109 -9.71 -4.04 3.86
C SER A 109 -11.09 -4.70 3.83
N ALA A 110 -11.45 -5.35 2.72
CA ALA A 110 -12.71 -6.09 2.60
C ALA A 110 -12.75 -7.30 3.56
N ALA A 111 -11.64 -8.06 3.65
CA ALA A 111 -11.52 -9.18 4.58
C ALA A 111 -11.57 -8.75 6.06
N ALA A 112 -10.96 -7.62 6.41
CA ALA A 112 -11.05 -7.05 7.76
C ALA A 112 -12.49 -6.63 8.11
N THR A 113 -13.25 -6.13 7.14
CA THR A 113 -14.67 -5.79 7.32
C THR A 113 -15.55 -7.04 7.45
N ALA A 114 -15.23 -8.11 6.72
CA ALA A 114 -15.95 -9.39 6.81
C ALA A 114 -15.64 -10.17 8.10
N THR A 115 -14.53 -9.89 8.77
CA THR A 115 -14.11 -10.56 10.02
C THR A 115 -14.65 -9.87 11.29
N SER A 116 -15.60 -8.94 11.15
CA SER A 116 -16.29 -8.33 12.30
C SER A 116 -17.64 -9.03 12.54
N PRO A 117 -17.74 -10.05 13.42
CA PRO A 117 -19.02 -10.57 13.86
C PRO A 117 -19.60 -9.64 14.93
N ALA A 118 -20.24 -8.56 14.51
CA ALA A 118 -21.02 -7.71 15.41
C ALA A 118 -22.51 -8.07 15.35
N ALA A 119 -22.91 -8.82 16.38
CA ALA A 119 -24.22 -8.86 17.03
C ALA A 119 -25.41 -9.52 16.30
N THR A 120 -25.71 -10.74 16.77
CA THR A 120 -27.06 -11.27 16.99
C THR A 120 -28.08 -10.16 17.32
N THR A 121 -28.91 -9.79 16.35
CA THR A 121 -30.17 -9.12 16.65
C THR A 121 -31.15 -10.16 17.17
N ARG A 122 -31.39 -10.03 18.48
CA ARG A 122 -32.44 -10.58 19.32
C ARG A 122 -33.80 -10.78 18.60
N ALA A 123 -34.45 -11.86 19.01
CA ALA A 123 -35.73 -12.43 18.56
C ALA A 123 -36.88 -11.45 18.24
N PRO A 124 -37.76 -11.80 17.27
CA PRO A 124 -39.01 -11.08 17.02
C PRO A 124 -40.06 -11.51 18.04
N ALA A 125 -40.40 -10.65 18.99
CA ALA A 125 -41.56 -10.82 19.85
C ALA A 125 -42.57 -9.69 19.59
N VAL A 126 -43.58 -10.06 18.79
CA VAL A 126 -44.99 -9.61 18.84
C VAL A 126 -45.30 -8.15 18.46
N PRO A 127 -45.87 -7.91 17.27
CA PRO A 127 -46.62 -6.68 16.99
C PRO A 127 -48.07 -6.88 17.46
N GLU A 128 -48.46 -6.26 18.57
CA GLU A 128 -49.88 -6.14 18.91
C GLU A 128 -50.37 -4.73 18.52
N GLN A 129 -50.92 -4.65 17.31
CA GLN A 129 -51.81 -3.58 16.88
C GLN A 129 -53.13 -3.70 17.66
N THR A 130 -53.59 -2.61 18.26
CA THR A 130 -55.02 -2.36 18.45
C THR A 130 -55.32 -0.88 18.17
N VAL A 131 -56.11 -0.70 17.11
CA VAL A 131 -56.72 0.47 16.45
C VAL A 131 -57.92 1.05 17.25
N PRO A 132 -58.70 2.07 16.81
CA PRO A 132 -58.45 3.35 16.09
C PRO A 132 -59.31 4.54 16.64
N ALA A 133 -59.17 5.72 15.99
CA ALA A 133 -60.19 6.78 15.79
C ALA A 133 -60.61 7.72 16.95
N ALA A 134 -60.39 9.03 16.78
CA ALA A 134 -61.43 10.07 16.80
C ALA A 134 -60.88 11.50 16.55
N SER A 135 -61.35 12.09 15.44
CA SER A 135 -61.84 13.48 15.31
C SER A 135 -60.88 14.71 15.32
N ARG A 136 -60.88 15.39 14.16
CA ARG A 136 -60.50 16.81 13.83
C ARG A 136 -61.32 17.84 14.68
N PRO A 137 -61.15 19.19 14.62
CA PRO A 137 -60.43 20.04 13.63
C PRO A 137 -59.66 21.30 14.14
N SER A 138 -58.93 21.89 13.18
CA SER A 138 -58.64 23.32 12.89
C SER A 138 -58.75 24.41 13.97
N ALA A 139 -57.68 25.21 14.10
CA ALA A 139 -57.78 26.63 14.45
C ALA A 139 -56.81 27.50 13.62
N THR A 140 -57.44 28.40 12.90
CA THR A 140 -57.03 29.47 11.98
C THR A 140 -56.24 30.62 12.65
N ALA A 141 -55.05 30.94 12.08
CA ALA A 141 -54.53 32.28 11.72
C ALA A 141 -54.08 33.33 12.79
N PRO A 142 -53.25 34.35 12.39
CA PRO A 142 -52.27 35.16 13.16
C PRO A 142 -52.85 36.57 13.52
N PRO A 143 -52.14 37.75 13.65
CA PRO A 143 -50.70 38.15 13.65
C PRO A 143 -50.33 39.22 14.73
N SER A 144 -49.06 39.71 14.76
CA SER A 144 -48.62 41.11 15.05
C SER A 144 -47.23 41.14 15.71
N SER A 145 -46.20 41.74 15.10
CA SER A 145 -45.84 43.17 15.01
C SER A 145 -44.85 43.63 16.09
N ALA A 146 -43.67 44.03 15.61
CA ALA A 146 -42.83 45.17 16.02
C ALA A 146 -42.41 45.39 17.50
N SER A 147 -41.09 45.41 17.72
CA SER A 147 -40.33 46.38 18.55
C SER A 147 -38.85 46.17 18.27
N ARG A 148 -38.11 47.05 17.58
CA ARG A 148 -37.59 48.40 17.91
C ARG A 148 -36.76 48.45 19.21
N ARG A 149 -35.50 48.89 19.01
CA ARG A 149 -34.51 49.48 19.93
C ARG A 149 -33.66 48.51 20.76
N HIS A 150 -32.34 48.53 20.51
CA HIS A 150 -31.41 49.23 21.38
C HIS A 150 -30.27 49.83 20.56
#